data_AF-A0A7J3WGW8-F1
#
_entry.id   AF-A0A7J3WGW8-F1
#
_cell.length_a   1.000
_cell.length_b   1.000
_cell.length_c   1.000
_cell.angle_alpha   90.00
_cell.angle_beta   90.00
_cell.angle_gamma   90.00
#
_symmetry.space_group_name_H-M   'P 1'
#
loop_
_entity.id
_entity.type
_entity.pdbx_description
1 polymer ?
#
loop_
_entity_poly.entity_id
_entity_poly.type
_entity_poly.pdbx_seq_one_letter_code
_entity_poly.pdbx_strand_id
1 'polypeptide(L)'
;MEEVHGYISGIRPRRAGKALIIEISISTLLGEVIDAVLHDPPDWLEIGSKISCKLERLPGQHGRTITAAYEVKPSSTLPDAGKIELFIETIRETPEGNLIVEGKKSVGGVFSYILKARNADLAGSQLPCKAVALKTSARDIDRIIAVLPHRNYSILKRAHELVVQLKEEEEKRPELDFLPPPL
;
A
#
# COMPACT_ATOMS: atom_id res chain seq x y z
N MET A 1 7.43 1.19 -21.38
CA MET A 1 6.80 0.41 -20.31
C MET A 1 7.92 -0.23 -19.51
N GLU A 2 8.00 0.09 -18.22
CA GLU A 2 9.07 -0.36 -17.33
C GLU A 2 8.53 -1.47 -16.44
N GLU A 3 9.23 -2.59 -16.31
CA GLU A 3 8.88 -3.64 -15.35
C GLU A 3 9.55 -3.34 -14.01
N VAL A 4 8.75 -3.36 -12.94
CA VAL A 4 9.19 -3.04 -11.59
C VAL A 4 8.93 -4.22 -10.67
N HIS A 5 9.97 -4.59 -9.91
CA HIS A 5 9.88 -5.54 -8.82
C HIS A 5 9.91 -4.80 -7.48
N GLY A 6 8.94 -5.06 -6.62
CA GLY A 6 8.91 -4.48 -5.30
C GLY A 6 7.92 -5.14 -4.36
N TYR A 7 7.76 -4.52 -3.20
CA TYR A 7 6.84 -4.94 -2.16
C TYR A 7 5.74 -3.91 -2.03
N ILE A 8 4.51 -4.35 -1.85
CA ILE A 8 3.41 -3.43 -1.55
C ILE A 8 3.62 -2.84 -0.16
N SER A 9 3.84 -1.53 -0.11
CA SER A 9 4.09 -0.77 1.11
C SER A 9 2.95 0.16 1.51
N GLY A 10 1.95 0.34 0.65
CA GLY A 10 0.79 1.15 0.94
C GLY A 10 -0.34 0.82 -0.02
N ILE A 11 -1.57 0.89 0.47
CA ILE A 11 -2.78 0.65 -0.33
C ILE A 11 -3.87 1.60 0.15
N ARG A 12 -4.41 2.41 -0.76
CA ARG A 12 -5.44 3.41 -0.47
C ARG A 12 -6.52 3.39 -1.54
N PRO A 13 -7.79 3.10 -1.20
CA PRO A 13 -8.88 3.31 -2.14
C PRO A 13 -9.13 4.81 -2.33
N ARG A 14 -9.35 5.24 -3.57
CA ARG A 14 -9.64 6.63 -3.92
C ARG A 14 -10.72 6.71 -4.99
N ARG A 15 -11.45 7.82 -5.04
CA ARG A 15 -12.36 8.13 -6.15
C ARG A 15 -11.66 9.03 -7.17
N ALA A 16 -11.76 8.68 -8.44
CA ALA A 16 -11.37 9.48 -9.59
C ALA A 16 -12.61 9.76 -10.45
N GLY A 17 -13.28 10.88 -10.17
CA GLY A 17 -14.61 11.15 -10.73
C GLY A 17 -15.64 10.16 -10.18
N LYS A 18 -16.30 9.42 -11.08
CA LYS A 18 -17.24 8.34 -10.72
C LYS A 18 -16.57 6.98 -10.52
N ALA A 19 -15.34 6.80 -11.04
CA ALA A 19 -14.64 5.53 -10.92
C ALA A 19 -13.95 5.40 -9.55
N LEU A 20 -14.07 4.24 -8.92
CA LEU A 20 -13.22 3.86 -7.81
C LEU A 20 -11.89 3.33 -8.34
N ILE A 21 -10.78 3.79 -7.75
CA ILE A 21 -9.43 3.38 -8.09
C ILE A 21 -8.68 2.98 -6.82
N ILE A 22 -7.70 2.10 -6.93
CA ILE A 22 -6.81 1.77 -5.82
C ILE A 22 -5.43 2.38 -6.08
N GLU A 23 -4.99 3.26 -5.21
CA GLU A 23 -3.60 3.72 -5.18
C GLU A 23 -2.78 2.71 -4.37
N ILE A 24 -1.70 2.22 -4.96
CA ILE A 24 -0.71 1.36 -4.32
C ILE A 24 0.63 2.08 -4.25
N SER A 25 1.35 1.87 -3.15
CA SER A 25 2.75 2.27 -3.02
C SER A 25 3.61 1.01 -3.11
N ILE A 26 4.62 1.05 -3.98
CA ILE A 26 5.53 -0.06 -4.25
C ILE A 26 6.91 0.33 -3.74
N SER A 27 7.39 -0.33 -2.69
CA SER A 27 8.75 -0.17 -2.19
C SER A 27 9.70 -1.13 -2.91
N THR A 28 10.73 -0.61 -3.58
CA THR A 28 11.78 -1.42 -4.20
C THR A 28 12.85 -1.85 -3.18
N LEU A 29 13.70 -2.82 -3.55
CA LEU A 29 14.84 -3.22 -2.71
C LEU A 29 15.83 -2.08 -2.47
N LEU A 30 15.90 -1.11 -3.38
CA LEU A 30 16.76 0.06 -3.25
C LEU A 30 16.17 1.12 -2.28
N GLY A 31 14.96 0.91 -1.79
CA GLY A 31 14.25 1.85 -0.92
C GLY A 31 13.58 3.00 -1.69
N GLU A 32 13.43 2.83 -3.00
CA GLU A 32 12.58 3.71 -3.80
C GLU A 32 11.12 3.34 -3.55
N VAL A 33 10.25 4.34 -3.60
CA VAL A 33 8.80 4.14 -3.48
C VAL A 33 8.17 4.74 -4.71
N ILE A 34 7.34 3.94 -5.34
CA ILE A 34 6.61 4.30 -6.55
C ILE A 34 5.13 4.20 -6.23
N ASP A 35 4.43 5.33 -6.33
CA ASP A 35 2.99 5.37 -6.22
C ASP A 35 2.37 5.11 -7.59
N ALA A 36 1.45 4.15 -7.65
CA ALA A 36 0.76 3.78 -8.86
C ALA A 36 -0.73 3.55 -8.62
N VAL A 37 -1.52 3.70 -9.67
CA VAL A 37 -2.96 3.43 -9.66
C VAL A 37 -3.22 2.06 -10.27
N LEU A 38 -4.08 1.30 -9.61
CA LEU A 38 -4.55 -0.01 -10.00
C LEU A 38 -6.07 0.02 -10.13
N HIS A 39 -6.57 -0.34 -11.31
CA HIS A 39 -8.00 -0.36 -11.61
C HIS A 39 -8.67 -1.68 -11.21
N ASP A 40 -7.95 -2.79 -11.32
CA ASP A 40 -8.44 -4.12 -11.00
C ASP A 40 -7.45 -4.84 -10.08
N PRO A 41 -7.60 -4.69 -8.75
CA PRO A 41 -6.68 -5.29 -7.79
C PRO A 41 -6.87 -6.81 -7.71
N PRO A 42 -5.80 -7.62 -7.80
CA PRO A 42 -5.87 -9.04 -7.52
C PRO A 42 -6.30 -9.31 -6.06
N ASP A 43 -7.02 -10.38 -5.83
CA ASP A 43 -7.54 -10.82 -4.52
C ASP A 43 -6.44 -11.19 -3.51
N TRP A 44 -5.32 -11.71 -4.01
CA TRP A 44 -4.13 -12.06 -3.23
C TRP A 44 -3.26 -10.85 -2.86
N LEU A 45 -3.48 -9.69 -3.47
CA LEU A 45 -2.65 -8.52 -3.24
C LEU A 45 -2.89 -8.05 -1.79
N GLU A 46 -1.82 -7.78 -1.07
CA GLU A 46 -1.86 -7.26 0.30
C GLU A 46 -0.58 -6.50 0.62
N ILE A 47 -0.59 -5.76 1.73
CA ILE A 47 0.61 -5.08 2.22
C ILE A 47 1.65 -6.14 2.56
N GLY A 48 2.86 -5.97 2.02
CA GLY A 48 3.97 -6.92 2.12
C GLY A 48 4.03 -7.94 0.98
N SER A 49 3.05 -8.01 0.08
CA SER A 49 3.11 -8.89 -1.09
C SER A 49 4.30 -8.52 -1.98
N LYS A 50 5.03 -9.55 -2.42
CA LYS A 50 6.10 -9.47 -3.41
C LYS A 50 5.47 -9.40 -4.79
N ILE A 51 5.71 -8.33 -5.54
CA ILE A 51 5.07 -8.14 -6.84
C ILE A 51 6.09 -7.88 -7.95
N SER A 52 5.72 -8.30 -9.16
CA SER A 52 6.21 -7.74 -10.42
C SER A 52 5.04 -7.06 -11.12
N CYS A 53 5.23 -5.86 -11.65
CA CYS A 53 4.21 -5.16 -12.43
C CYS A 53 4.84 -4.30 -13.52
N LYS A 54 4.09 -4.03 -14.58
CA LYS A 54 4.45 -3.05 -15.59
C LYS A 54 3.90 -1.68 -15.21
N LEU A 55 4.75 -0.67 -15.27
CA LEU A 55 4.37 0.72 -15.04
C LEU A 55 4.27 1.48 -16.35
N GLU A 56 3.22 2.28 -16.44
CA GLU A 56 3.02 3.24 -17.52
C GLU A 56 2.71 4.61 -16.96
N ARG A 57 3.39 5.64 -17.49
CA ARG A 57 3.12 7.03 -17.14
C ARG A 57 2.12 7.60 -18.13
N LEU A 58 0.91 7.84 -17.65
CA LEU A 58 -0.18 8.38 -18.42
C LEU A 58 -0.30 9.90 -18.21
N PRO A 59 -0.63 10.68 -19.25
CA PRO A 59 -0.98 12.07 -19.10
C PRO A 59 -2.32 12.17 -18.35
N GLY A 60 -2.30 12.84 -17.20
CA GLY A 60 -3.47 13.19 -16.41
C GLY A 60 -3.99 14.59 -16.74
N GLN A 61 -5.14 14.93 -16.15
CA GLN A 61 -5.73 16.27 -16.30
C GLN A 61 -4.82 17.36 -15.70
N HIS A 62 -4.84 18.55 -16.30
CA HIS A 62 -4.03 19.71 -15.89
C HIS A 62 -2.50 19.47 -15.90
N GLY A 63 -2.00 18.63 -16.82
CA GLY A 63 -0.56 18.40 -16.98
C GLY A 63 0.06 17.54 -15.88
N ARG A 64 -0.74 16.93 -15.00
CA ARG A 64 -0.25 15.95 -14.02
C ARG A 64 0.06 14.63 -14.72
N THR A 65 1.06 13.89 -14.26
CA THR A 65 1.33 12.53 -14.73
C THR A 65 0.77 11.54 -13.71
N ILE A 66 0.06 10.52 -14.20
CA ILE A 66 -0.43 9.40 -13.38
C ILE A 66 0.41 8.19 -13.73
N THR A 67 0.88 7.44 -12.73
CA THR A 67 1.52 6.15 -12.96
C THR A 67 0.47 5.06 -12.79
N ALA A 68 0.20 4.29 -13.84
CA ALA A 68 -0.69 3.15 -13.81
C ALA A 68 0.13 1.86 -13.69
N ALA A 69 -0.31 0.96 -12.82
CA ALA A 69 0.25 -0.38 -12.68
C ALA A 69 -0.62 -1.40 -13.42
N TYR A 70 0.02 -2.17 -14.29
CA TYR A 70 -0.61 -3.23 -15.07
C TYR A 70 0.11 -4.56 -14.85
N GLU A 71 -0.59 -5.65 -15.16
CA GLU A 71 -0.06 -7.01 -15.08
C GLU A 71 0.58 -7.32 -13.72
N VAL A 72 -0.07 -6.91 -12.62
CA VAL A 72 0.42 -7.16 -11.27
C VAL A 72 0.41 -8.67 -11.00
N LYS A 73 1.59 -9.26 -10.78
CA LYS A 73 1.80 -10.69 -10.54
C LYS A 73 2.69 -10.91 -9.32
N PRO A 74 2.59 -12.05 -8.63
CA PRO A 74 3.53 -12.38 -7.56
C PRO A 74 4.97 -12.46 -8.08
N SER A 75 5.93 -11.89 -7.36
CA SER A 75 7.35 -11.99 -7.71
C SER A 75 8.03 -13.15 -6.96
N SER A 76 8.71 -14.01 -7.71
CA SER A 76 9.56 -15.09 -7.19
C SER A 76 11.02 -14.69 -7.02
N THR A 77 11.45 -13.56 -7.57
CA THR A 77 12.85 -13.09 -7.56
C THR A 77 13.20 -12.26 -6.34
N LEU A 78 12.19 -11.74 -5.64
CA LEU A 78 12.39 -10.93 -4.44
C LEU A 78 12.61 -11.79 -3.19
N PRO A 79 13.55 -11.39 -2.30
CA PRO A 79 13.70 -11.97 -0.97
C PRO A 79 12.38 -12.05 -0.20
N ASP A 80 12.31 -12.97 0.76
CA ASP A 80 11.12 -13.07 1.59
C ASP A 80 10.98 -11.85 2.49
N ALA A 81 9.80 -11.23 2.42
CA ALA A 81 9.39 -10.20 3.35
C ALA A 81 8.50 -10.81 4.44
N GLY A 82 8.75 -10.39 5.67
CA GLY A 82 7.95 -10.67 6.84
C GLY A 82 7.10 -9.48 7.25
N LYS A 83 5.95 -9.81 7.80
CA LYS A 83 5.07 -8.89 8.50
C LYS A 83 5.49 -8.90 9.98
N ILE A 84 5.90 -7.77 10.53
CA ILE A 84 6.35 -7.67 11.93
C ILE A 84 5.58 -6.56 12.66
N GLU A 85 5.23 -6.81 13.92
CA GLU A 85 4.62 -5.81 14.78
C GLU A 85 5.69 -5.01 15.52
N LEU A 86 5.59 -3.69 15.43
CA LEU A 86 6.50 -2.72 16.00
C LEU A 86 5.75 -1.69 16.84
N PHE A 87 6.35 -1.33 17.97
CA PHE A 87 5.92 -0.20 18.78
C PHE A 87 6.86 0.95 18.52
N ILE A 88 6.36 2.00 17.87
CA ILE A 88 7.16 3.20 17.57
C ILE A 88 7.15 4.07 18.82
N GLU A 89 8.33 4.33 19.36
CA GLU A 89 8.51 5.21 20.52
C GLU A 89 8.87 6.62 20.08
N THR A 90 9.68 6.77 19.02
CA THR A 90 10.17 8.06 18.54
C THR A 90 10.13 8.13 17.02
N ILE A 91 9.67 9.27 16.50
CA ILE A 91 9.77 9.65 15.09
C ILE A 91 10.46 11.02 15.06
N ARG A 92 11.55 11.13 14.31
CA ARG A 92 12.27 12.40 14.11
C ARG A 92 12.54 12.61 12.63
N GLU A 93 12.45 13.84 12.18
CA GLU A 93 12.83 14.21 10.82
C GLU A 93 14.32 14.60 10.78
N THR A 94 15.05 14.12 9.78
CA THR A 94 16.43 14.53 9.51
C THR A 94 16.44 15.82 8.69
N PRO A 95 17.55 16.58 8.69
CA PRO A 95 17.68 17.78 7.86
C PRO A 95 17.46 17.53 6.36
N GLU A 96 17.69 16.29 5.89
CA GLU A 96 17.47 15.87 4.51
C GLU A 96 16.02 15.44 4.22
N GLY A 97 15.10 15.60 5.17
CA GLY A 97 13.69 15.22 5.03
C GLY A 97 13.46 13.70 5.11
N ASN A 98 14.35 12.95 5.76
CA ASN A 98 14.11 11.55 6.08
C ASN A 98 13.47 11.45 7.47
N LEU A 99 12.78 10.36 7.77
CA LEU A 99 12.22 10.04 9.07
C LEU A 99 13.07 8.95 9.73
N ILE A 100 13.68 9.28 10.85
CA ILE A 100 14.24 8.31 11.78
C ILE A 100 13.09 7.78 12.63
N VAL A 101 12.84 6.48 12.54
CA VAL A 101 11.82 5.78 13.32
C VAL A 101 12.52 4.82 14.27
N GLU A 102 12.28 5.02 15.56
CA GLU A 102 12.88 4.23 16.63
C GLU A 102 11.80 3.63 17.52
N GLY A 103 12.08 2.43 18.05
CA GLY A 103 11.14 1.77 18.94
C GLY A 103 11.52 0.34 19.27
N LYS A 104 10.51 -0.46 19.61
CA LYS A 104 10.67 -1.83 20.09
C LYS A 104 9.97 -2.84 19.19
N LYS A 105 10.63 -3.99 19.00
CA LYS A 105 10.03 -5.16 18.35
C LYS A 105 9.17 -5.91 19.36
N SER A 106 8.05 -6.48 18.90
CA SER A 106 7.14 -7.31 19.72
C SER A 106 7.82 -8.54 20.36
N VAL A 107 8.85 -9.09 19.72
CA VAL A 107 9.65 -10.23 20.21
C VAL A 107 10.82 -9.81 21.13
N GLY A 108 10.90 -8.54 21.50
CA GLY A 108 12.03 -7.97 22.23
C GLY A 108 13.10 -7.38 21.30
N GLY A 109 13.87 -6.43 21.84
CA GLY A 109 14.90 -5.68 21.09
C GLY A 109 14.42 -4.32 20.57
N VAL A 110 15.37 -3.40 20.44
CA VAL A 110 15.14 -2.05 19.90
C VAL A 110 15.50 -1.99 18.43
N PHE A 111 14.93 -1.03 17.70
CA PHE A 111 15.30 -0.72 16.33
C PHE A 111 15.43 0.78 16.13
N SER A 112 16.26 1.16 15.14
CA SER A 112 16.36 2.53 14.62
C SER A 112 16.55 2.42 13.11
N TYR A 113 15.64 2.99 12.33
CA TYR A 113 15.69 2.96 10.87
C TYR A 113 15.43 4.33 10.27
N ILE A 114 16.11 4.62 9.18
CA ILE A 114 15.92 5.83 8.37
C ILE A 114 14.99 5.49 7.20
N LEU A 115 13.84 6.13 7.16
CA LEU A 115 12.84 6.04 6.10
C LEU A 115 12.80 7.38 5.35
N LYS A 116 12.41 7.40 4.07
CA LYS A 116 12.12 8.69 3.41
C LYS A 116 10.78 9.24 3.93
N ALA A 117 10.60 10.56 4.07
CA ALA A 117 9.38 11.13 4.67
C ALA A 117 8.06 10.65 4.05
N ARG A 118 8.04 10.39 2.73
CA ARG A 118 6.87 9.83 2.04
C ARG A 118 6.52 8.39 2.44
N ASN A 119 7.42 7.68 3.12
CA ASN A 119 7.31 6.26 3.46
C ASN A 119 6.69 6.00 4.84
N ALA A 120 6.37 7.04 5.62
CA ALA A 120 5.81 6.88 6.96
C ALA A 120 4.60 7.81 7.14
N ASP A 121 3.43 7.33 6.75
CA ASP A 121 2.14 7.96 7.08
C ASP A 121 1.77 7.60 8.53
N LEU A 122 2.58 8.11 9.46
CA LEU A 122 2.49 7.82 10.89
C LEU A 122 1.84 9.01 11.61
N ALA A 123 0.53 9.17 11.39
CA ALA A 123 -0.28 10.08 12.18
C ALA A 123 -0.47 9.50 13.59
N GLY A 124 0.42 9.87 14.52
CA GLY A 124 0.31 9.57 15.95
C GLY A 124 1.58 9.01 16.55
N SER A 125 2.14 9.72 17.54
CA SER A 125 3.04 9.10 18.50
C SER A 125 2.23 8.08 19.31
N GLN A 126 2.79 6.89 19.59
CA GLN A 126 2.23 5.84 20.47
C GLN A 126 1.19 4.84 19.89
N LEU A 127 1.11 4.63 18.57
CA LEU A 127 0.25 3.57 18.02
C LEU A 127 1.02 2.28 17.73
N PRO A 128 0.46 1.08 18.00
CA PRO A 128 1.01 -0.16 17.46
C PRO A 128 1.00 -0.09 15.93
N CYS A 129 2.16 -0.27 15.33
CA CYS A 129 2.36 -0.26 13.89
C CYS A 129 2.78 -1.64 13.41
N LYS A 130 2.45 -1.96 12.16
CA LYS A 130 3.00 -3.13 11.47
C LYS A 130 4.00 -2.63 10.43
N ALA A 131 5.17 -3.23 10.44
CA ALA A 131 6.17 -2.99 9.42
C ALA A 131 6.27 -4.17 8.47
N VAL A 132 6.49 -3.85 7.21
CA VAL A 132 6.98 -4.81 6.24
C VAL A 132 8.48 -4.78 6.32
N ALA A 133 9.07 -5.92 6.66
CA ALA A 133 10.50 -6.04 6.86
C ALA A 133 11.07 -7.20 6.06
N LEU A 134 12.23 -6.98 5.44
CA LEU A 134 12.96 -8.02 4.75
C LEU A 134 13.52 -9.01 5.79
N LYS A 135 13.27 -10.30 5.57
CA LYS A 135 13.81 -11.37 6.40
C LYS A 135 15.05 -11.94 5.73
N THR A 136 16.08 -12.20 6.51
CA THR A 136 17.16 -13.10 6.09
C THR A 136 16.69 -14.56 6.18
N SER A 137 17.41 -15.45 5.52
CA SER A 137 17.26 -16.91 5.63
C SER A 137 17.37 -17.44 7.08
N ALA A 138 17.89 -16.64 8.01
CA ALA A 138 18.06 -16.97 9.43
C ALA A 138 16.96 -16.41 10.36
N ARG A 139 15.85 -15.86 9.82
CA ARG A 139 14.74 -15.20 10.56
C ARG A 139 15.05 -13.83 11.17
N ASP A 140 16.28 -13.33 11.06
CA ASP A 140 16.61 -11.97 11.48
C ASP A 140 16.11 -10.93 10.46
N ILE A 141 15.57 -9.84 10.99
CA ILE A 141 15.06 -8.70 10.23
C ILE A 141 16.23 -7.86 9.75
N ASP A 142 16.45 -7.80 8.45
CA ASP A 142 17.56 -7.07 7.83
C ASP A 142 17.22 -5.59 7.65
N ARG A 143 16.02 -5.31 7.12
CA ARG A 143 15.61 -3.95 6.76
C ARG A 143 14.11 -3.75 6.84
N ILE A 144 13.67 -2.62 7.40
CA ILE A 144 12.28 -2.16 7.28
C ILE A 144 12.12 -1.39 5.97
N ILE A 145 11.12 -1.77 5.17
CA ILE A 145 10.82 -1.12 3.89
C ILE A 145 9.53 -0.29 3.92
N ALA A 146 8.69 -0.51 4.94
CA ALA A 146 7.47 0.28 5.18
C ALA A 146 7.02 0.14 6.63
N VAL A 147 6.46 1.20 7.20
CA VAL A 147 5.82 1.19 8.51
C VAL A 147 4.43 1.80 8.40
N LEU A 148 3.42 1.08 8.88
CA LEU A 148 2.02 1.44 8.72
C LEU A 148 1.27 1.25 10.04
N PRO A 149 0.25 2.07 10.34
CA PRO A 149 -0.66 1.80 11.44
C PRO A 149 -1.28 0.40 11.35
N HIS A 150 -1.44 -0.31 12.49
CA HIS A 150 -1.97 -1.69 12.50
C HIS A 150 -3.32 -1.82 11.77
N ARG A 151 -4.19 -0.81 11.89
CA ARG A 151 -5.50 -0.75 11.22
C ARG A 151 -5.41 -0.77 9.68
N ASN A 152 -4.28 -0.36 9.12
CA ASN A 152 -4.09 -0.28 7.67
C ASN A 152 -3.63 -1.60 7.04
N TYR A 153 -3.40 -2.64 7.85
CA TYR A 153 -2.74 -3.86 7.38
C TYR A 153 -3.65 -4.84 6.61
N SER A 154 -4.97 -4.70 6.77
CA SER A 154 -5.97 -5.64 6.21
C SER A 154 -6.96 -4.92 5.29
N ILE A 155 -6.47 -4.12 4.35
CA ILE A 155 -7.33 -3.24 3.54
C ILE A 155 -7.86 -3.91 2.26
N LEU A 156 -7.15 -4.88 1.65
CA LEU A 156 -7.52 -5.31 0.29
C LEU A 156 -8.69 -6.28 0.17
N LYS A 157 -8.83 -7.25 1.08
CA LYS A 157 -10.04 -8.11 1.10
C LYS A 157 -11.31 -7.24 1.18
N ARG A 158 -11.29 -6.23 2.06
CA ARG A 158 -12.39 -5.27 2.23
C ARG A 158 -12.52 -4.27 1.08
N ALA A 159 -11.43 -3.86 0.44
CA ALA A 159 -11.48 -2.92 -0.68
C ALA A 159 -12.03 -3.58 -1.96
N HIS A 160 -11.67 -4.83 -2.25
CA HIS A 160 -12.28 -5.58 -3.35
C HIS A 160 -13.75 -5.89 -3.07
N GLU A 161 -14.09 -6.38 -1.87
CA GLU A 161 -15.48 -6.59 -1.44
C GLU A 161 -16.29 -5.28 -1.54
N LEU A 162 -15.72 -4.15 -1.13
CA LEU A 162 -16.35 -2.82 -1.25
C LEU A 162 -16.51 -2.39 -2.72
N VAL A 163 -15.52 -2.64 -3.59
CA VAL A 163 -15.63 -2.36 -5.03
C VAL A 163 -16.76 -3.17 -5.65
N VAL A 164 -16.88 -4.46 -5.30
CA VAL A 164 -17.95 -5.34 -5.77
C VAL A 164 -19.31 -4.84 -5.26
N GLN A 165 -19.44 -4.58 -3.96
CA GLN A 165 -20.68 -4.06 -3.35
C GLN A 165 -21.11 -2.73 -3.96
N LEU A 166 -20.18 -1.80 -4.20
CA LEU A 166 -20.49 -0.51 -4.81
C LEU A 166 -20.90 -0.64 -6.28
N LYS A 167 -20.28 -1.56 -7.04
CA LYS A 167 -20.72 -1.87 -8.41
C LYS A 167 -22.13 -2.46 -8.43
N GLU A 168 -22.42 -3.38 -7.51
CA GLU A 168 -23.76 -3.96 -7.35
C GLU A 168 -24.81 -2.89 -6.95
N GLU A 169 -24.46 -1.92 -6.11
CA GLU A 169 -25.33 -0.80 -5.76
C GLU A 169 -25.58 0.16 -6.94
N GLU A 170 -24.54 0.47 -7.74
CA GLU A 170 -24.68 1.27 -8.96
C GLU A 170 -25.54 0.59 -10.03
N GLU A 171 -25.44 -0.74 -10.15
CA GLU A 171 -26.28 -1.55 -11.05
C GLU A 171 -27.72 -1.66 -10.54
N LYS A 172 -27.94 -1.70 -9.23
CA LYS A 172 -29.27 -1.84 -8.62
C LYS A 172 -30.16 -0.62 -8.76
N ARG A 173 -29.66 0.55 -9.18
CA ARG A 173 -30.44 1.81 -9.40
C ARG A 173 -31.73 1.86 -8.55
N PRO A 174 -31.63 1.99 -7.21
CA PRO A 174 -32.79 1.96 -6.31
C PRO A 174 -33.85 3.03 -6.62
N GLU A 175 -33.50 3.99 -7.47
CA GLU A 175 -34.35 5.06 -8.00
C GLU A 175 -35.42 4.55 -8.99
N LEU A 176 -35.22 3.36 -9.59
CA LEU A 176 -36.19 2.69 -10.46
C LEU A 176 -37.26 1.91 -9.67
N ASP A 177 -36.99 1.51 -8.43
CA ASP A 177 -37.95 0.80 -7.57
C ASP A 177 -39.05 1.73 -7.01
N PHE A 178 -38.84 3.06 -7.08
CA PHE A 178 -39.83 4.07 -6.66
C PHE A 178 -40.67 4.63 -7.81
N LEU A 179 -40.42 4.23 -9.06
CA LEU A 179 -41.25 4.65 -10.19
C LEU A 179 -42.47 3.71 -10.30
N PRO A 180 -43.71 4.24 -10.32
CA PRO A 180 -44.88 3.40 -10.55
C PRO A 180 -44.75 2.73 -11.93
N PRO A 181 -45.26 1.49 -12.09
CA PRO A 181 -45.14 0.75 -13.34
C PRO A 181 -45.77 1.55 -14.51
N PRO A 182 -45.24 1.41 -15.73
CA PRO A 182 -45.77 2.13 -16.88
C PRO A 182 -47.25 1.78 -17.11
N LEU A 183 -48.05 2.83 -17.33
CA LEU A 183 -49.48 2.76 -17.67
C LEU A 183 -49.73 2.06 -19.00
#